data_AF-A0A1G2ZZY6-F1
#
_entry.id   AF-A0A1G2ZZY6-F1
#
_cell.length_a   1.000
_cell.length_b   1.000
_cell.length_c   1.000
_cell.angle_alpha   90.00
_cell.angle_beta   90.00
_cell.angle_gamma   90.00
#
_symmetry.space_group_name_H-M   'P 1'
#
loop_
_entity.id
_entity.type
_entity.pdbx_description
1 polymer ?
#
loop_
_entity_poly.entity_id
_entity_poly.type
_entity_poly.pdbx_seq_one_letter_code
_entity_poly.pdbx_strand_id
1 'polypeptide(L)'
;MSLAVCANIGKFYWPSGMFRPTGKAVIVGDKDSIDVRSNPQGWSSKKTLAARLLVGFSVNEVPTWTMDDLIPVVREVRETQRKQGASFVAQKGIYQSKRKSGKVVVEDGAQVIIIDIWKTPLKEFENEMVFLAEVLAGKLKQEEVVVEIQANGITRKTMGIYA
;
A
#
# COMPACT_ATOMS: atom_id res chain seq x y z
N MET A 1 -13.21 -17.00 6.93
CA MET A 1 -14.05 -16.07 6.14
C MET A 1 -13.10 -15.22 5.31
N SER A 2 -13.08 -15.39 3.99
CA SER A 2 -12.05 -14.81 3.10
C SER A 2 -12.41 -13.37 2.71
N LEU A 3 -11.49 -12.45 2.96
CA LEU A 3 -11.52 -11.11 2.37
C LEU A 3 -11.43 -11.28 0.84
N ALA A 4 -12.49 -10.97 0.11
CA ALA A 4 -12.36 -10.71 -1.32
C ALA A 4 -11.75 -9.32 -1.46
N VAL A 5 -10.45 -9.20 -1.21
CA VAL A 5 -9.75 -7.95 -1.48
C VAL A 5 -9.77 -7.80 -3.00
N CYS A 6 -10.36 -6.72 -3.51
CA CYS A 6 -10.19 -6.37 -4.92
C CYS A 6 -8.70 -6.19 -5.30
N ALA A 7 -7.78 -6.19 -4.34
CA ALA A 7 -6.36 -6.11 -4.56
C ALA A 7 -5.68 -7.47 -4.39
N ASN A 8 -4.81 -7.82 -5.33
CA ASN A 8 -3.97 -9.01 -5.23
C ASN A 8 -3.00 -8.86 -4.03
N ILE A 9 -3.24 -9.62 -2.96
CA ILE A 9 -2.39 -9.62 -1.76
C ILE A 9 -1.12 -10.46 -1.92
N GLY A 10 -0.97 -11.18 -3.04
CA GLY A 10 0.11 -12.13 -3.30
C GLY A 10 1.45 -11.49 -3.64
N LYS A 11 2.36 -12.34 -4.16
CA LYS A 11 3.65 -11.88 -4.67
C LYS A 11 3.44 -10.83 -5.75
N PHE A 12 4.28 -9.80 -5.72
CA PHE A 12 4.28 -8.74 -6.70
C PHE A 12 5.67 -8.54 -7.25
N TYR A 13 5.75 -8.23 -8.54
CA TYR A 13 6.99 -8.02 -9.26
C TYR A 13 6.90 -6.69 -10.01
N TRP A 14 7.99 -5.95 -10.02
CA TRP A 14 8.16 -4.74 -10.81
C TRP A 14 9.56 -4.76 -11.45
N PRO A 15 9.85 -3.89 -12.44
CA PRO A 15 11.10 -3.97 -13.20
C PRO A 15 12.38 -3.96 -12.33
N SER A 16 12.35 -3.28 -11.19
CA SER A 16 13.49 -3.16 -10.26
C SER A 16 13.39 -4.05 -9.02
N GLY A 17 12.36 -4.91 -8.88
CA GLY A 17 12.21 -5.64 -7.63
C GLY A 17 11.00 -6.57 -7.49
N MET A 18 10.82 -7.09 -6.27
CA MET A 18 9.68 -7.91 -5.90
C MET A 18 9.29 -7.75 -4.43
N PHE A 19 8.04 -8.04 -4.13
CA PHE A 19 7.52 -8.12 -2.78
C PHE A 19 6.84 -9.47 -2.57
N ARG A 20 7.14 -10.12 -1.45
CA ARG A 20 6.52 -11.38 -1.05
C ARG A 20 5.86 -11.21 0.31
N PRO A 21 4.52 -11.21 0.41
CA PRO A 21 3.83 -11.10 1.69
C PRO A 21 4.23 -12.23 2.65
N THR A 22 4.34 -11.90 3.94
CA THR A 22 4.60 -12.83 5.03
C THR A 22 3.67 -12.52 6.21
N GLY A 23 3.21 -13.57 6.89
CA GLY A 23 2.39 -13.41 8.10
C GLY A 23 0.98 -12.86 7.86
N LYS A 24 0.36 -12.41 8.95
CA LYS A 24 -1.03 -11.95 8.99
C LYS A 24 -1.14 -10.49 8.54
N ALA A 25 -2.21 -10.17 7.84
CA ALA A 25 -2.58 -8.78 7.55
C ALA A 25 -3.20 -8.12 8.79
N VAL A 26 -2.91 -6.84 8.96
CA VAL A 26 -3.48 -5.95 9.98
C VAL A 26 -4.45 -5.01 9.27
N ILE A 27 -5.68 -4.93 9.77
CA ILE A 27 -6.70 -4.01 9.26
C ILE A 27 -6.70 -2.79 10.18
N VAL A 28 -6.55 -1.60 9.60
CA VAL A 28 -6.60 -0.32 10.32
C VAL A 28 -7.76 0.49 9.75
N GLY A 29 -8.65 0.97 10.61
CA GLY A 29 -9.81 1.78 10.21
C GLY A 29 -11.01 1.58 11.12
N ASP A 30 -12.08 2.33 10.84
CA ASP A 30 -13.35 2.17 11.55
C ASP A 30 -13.97 0.81 11.16
N LYS A 31 -14.20 -0.04 12.16
CA LYS A 31 -14.72 -1.41 11.99
C LYS A 31 -16.10 -1.42 11.34
N ASP A 32 -16.85 -0.33 11.45
CA ASP A 32 -18.17 -0.19 10.83
C ASP A 32 -18.07 0.28 9.37
N SER A 33 -16.97 0.96 9.00
CA SER A 33 -16.70 1.39 7.61
C SER A 33 -16.10 0.28 6.73
N ILE A 34 -15.43 -0.68 7.36
CA ILE A 34 -14.90 -1.89 6.73
C ILE A 34 -15.78 -3.04 7.18
N ASP A 35 -17.01 -3.15 6.66
CA ASP A 35 -17.81 -4.35 6.91
C ASP A 35 -17.14 -5.55 6.22
N VAL A 36 -16.30 -6.23 6.99
CA VAL A 36 -15.55 -7.42 6.60
C VAL A 36 -16.47 -8.63 6.38
N ARG A 37 -17.74 -8.56 6.83
CA ARG A 37 -18.72 -9.65 6.79
C ARG A 37 -19.71 -9.47 5.63
N SER A 38 -20.09 -8.23 5.31
CA SER A 38 -20.83 -7.94 4.09
C SER A 38 -19.85 -7.67 2.95
N ASN A 39 -19.25 -8.74 2.44
CA ASN A 39 -18.91 -8.74 1.02
C ASN A 39 -20.27 -8.64 0.31
N PRO A 40 -20.67 -7.50 -0.30
CA PRO A 40 -21.99 -7.41 -0.88
C PRO A 40 -22.01 -8.45 -1.99
N GLN A 41 -22.86 -9.47 -1.85
CA GLN A 41 -23.29 -10.32 -2.97
C GLN A 41 -23.95 -9.39 -3.99
N GLY A 42 -23.13 -8.70 -4.79
CA GLY A 42 -23.56 -7.46 -5.42
C GLY A 42 -22.47 -6.43 -5.68
N TRP A 43 -21.17 -6.75 -5.56
CA TRP A 43 -20.11 -5.97 -6.25
C TRP A 43 -20.30 -6.09 -7.79
N SER A 44 -21.32 -5.41 -8.28
CA SER A 44 -21.57 -5.04 -9.68
C SER A 44 -21.21 -3.56 -9.89
N SER A 45 -20.28 -3.01 -9.08
CA SER A 45 -19.87 -1.61 -9.20
C SER A 45 -18.98 -1.41 -10.43
N LYS A 46 -19.41 -0.49 -11.29
CA LYS A 46 -18.83 -0.14 -12.60
C LYS A 46 -17.36 0.34 -12.60
N LYS A 47 -16.66 0.41 -11.44
CA LYS A 47 -15.21 0.66 -11.24
C LYS A 47 -14.90 0.72 -9.74
N THR A 48 -14.04 -0.14 -9.23
CA THR A 48 -13.45 -0.09 -7.88
C THR A 48 -11.96 0.20 -8.01
N LEU A 49 -11.47 1.28 -7.40
CA LEU A 49 -10.05 1.60 -7.39
C LEU A 49 -9.38 1.05 -6.13
N ALA A 50 -8.13 0.64 -6.27
CA ALA A 50 -7.29 0.25 -5.15
C ALA A 50 -5.85 0.66 -5.43
N ALA A 51 -5.06 0.76 -4.37
CA ALA A 51 -3.62 0.96 -4.46
C ALA A 51 -2.88 0.03 -3.52
N ARG A 52 -1.69 -0.42 -3.95
CA ARG A 52 -0.72 -1.10 -3.10
C ARG A 52 0.54 -0.26 -3.04
N LEU A 53 0.93 0.11 -1.82
CA LEU A 53 2.19 0.77 -1.55
C LEU A 53 3.13 -0.25 -0.92
N LEU A 54 4.32 -0.41 -1.49
CA LEU A 54 5.34 -1.35 -1.03
C LEU A 54 6.51 -0.55 -0.47
N VAL A 55 6.86 -0.83 0.78
CA VAL A 55 7.80 -0.04 1.57
C VAL A 55 8.80 -0.99 2.23
N GLY A 56 10.09 -0.74 2.04
CA GLY A 56 11.17 -1.42 2.78
C GLY A 56 11.33 -0.85 4.19
N PHE A 57 12.01 -1.57 5.07
CA PHE A 57 12.26 -1.14 6.46
C PHE A 57 13.71 -0.80 6.78
N SER A 58 14.65 -0.98 5.84
CA SER A 58 16.05 -0.63 6.03
C SER A 58 16.41 0.66 5.31
N VAL A 59 17.19 1.48 6.00
CA VAL A 59 17.80 2.70 5.45
C VAL A 59 19.29 2.41 5.32
N ASN A 60 19.85 2.55 4.12
CA ASN A 60 21.25 2.21 3.84
C ASN A 60 21.65 0.80 4.34
N GLU A 61 20.80 -0.19 4.10
CA GLU A 61 21.00 -1.60 4.50
C GLU A 61 20.94 -1.88 6.01
N VAL A 62 20.61 -0.87 6.82
CA VAL A 62 20.41 -1.03 8.26
C VAL A 62 18.91 -1.11 8.57
N PRO A 63 18.40 -2.22 9.14
CA PRO A 63 17.01 -2.31 9.59
C PRO A 63 16.70 -1.18 10.57
N THR A 64 15.83 -0.25 10.18
CA THR A 64 15.61 1.01 10.91
C THR A 64 14.16 1.16 11.34
N TRP A 65 13.22 0.70 10.53
CA TRP A 65 11.79 0.89 10.75
C TRP A 65 11.06 -0.43 10.93
N THR A 66 9.82 -0.33 11.38
CA THR A 66 8.93 -1.46 11.56
C THR A 66 7.52 -1.13 11.08
N MET A 67 6.63 -2.13 11.12
CA MET A 67 5.21 -1.93 10.88
C MET A 67 4.58 -0.93 11.87
N ASP A 68 5.08 -0.90 13.11
CA ASP A 68 4.56 -0.03 14.17
C ASP A 68 4.91 1.44 13.92
N ASP A 69 5.98 1.71 13.17
CA ASP A 69 6.34 3.05 12.69
C ASP A 69 5.56 3.44 11.43
N LEU A 70 5.32 2.48 10.54
CA LEU A 70 4.61 2.69 9.28
C LEU A 70 3.12 3.05 9.48
N ILE A 71 2.42 2.29 10.32
CA ILE A 71 0.96 2.43 10.51
C ILE A 71 0.56 3.85 10.95
N PRO A 72 1.21 4.49 11.94
CA PRO A 72 0.92 5.86 12.33
C PRO A 72 1.07 6.86 11.18
N VAL A 73 2.13 6.75 10.37
CA VAL A 73 2.36 7.65 9.23
C VAL A 73 1.25 7.53 8.20
N VAL A 74 0.88 6.30 7.83
CA VAL A 74 -0.23 6.06 6.88
C VAL A 74 -1.54 6.60 7.42
N ARG A 75 -1.82 6.36 8.71
CA ARG A 75 -3.03 6.83 9.37
C ARG A 75 -3.14 8.35 9.33
N GLU A 76 -2.11 9.06 9.76
CA GLU A 76 -2.06 10.53 9.78
C GLU A 76 -2.34 11.14 8.40
N VAL A 77 -1.70 10.61 7.35
CA VAL A 77 -1.90 11.07 5.98
C VAL A 77 -3.33 10.78 5.51
N ARG A 78 -3.86 9.58 5.78
CA ARG A 78 -5.20 9.20 5.33
C ARG A 78 -6.31 9.95 6.07
N GLU A 79 -6.13 10.25 7.35
CA GLU A 79 -7.04 11.14 8.11
C GLU A 79 -7.04 12.56 7.55
N THR A 80 -5.89 13.04 7.07
CA THR A 80 -5.79 14.35 6.40
C THR A 80 -6.46 14.34 5.03
N GLN A 81 -6.26 13.28 4.25
CA GLN A 81 -6.86 13.13 2.92
C GLN A 81 -8.39 12.95 2.99
N ARG A 82 -8.91 12.27 4.02
CA ARG A 82 -10.34 11.95 4.14
C ARG A 82 -10.84 12.15 5.57
N LYS A 83 -11.83 13.05 5.73
CA LYS A 83 -12.47 13.38 7.02
C LYS A 83 -13.19 12.21 7.70
N GLN A 84 -13.51 11.13 6.96
CA GLN A 84 -14.27 9.98 7.47
C GLN A 84 -13.38 8.82 7.93
N GLY A 85 -12.07 9.04 8.06
CA GLY A 85 -11.13 8.10 8.68
C GLY A 85 -10.21 7.37 7.70
N ALA A 86 -9.17 6.75 8.27
CA ALA A 86 -8.15 6.01 7.54
C ALA A 86 -8.46 4.50 7.53
N SER A 87 -9.06 3.99 6.44
CA SER A 87 -9.30 2.55 6.26
C SER A 87 -8.29 1.94 5.28
N PHE A 88 -7.40 1.08 5.78
CA PHE A 88 -6.39 0.38 4.98
C PHE A 88 -6.00 -0.98 5.59
N VAL A 89 -5.40 -1.82 4.75
CA VAL A 89 -4.84 -3.12 5.17
C VAL A 89 -3.33 -3.04 5.06
N ALA A 90 -2.60 -3.38 6.11
CA ALA A 90 -1.14 -3.48 6.08
C ALA A 90 -0.70 -4.93 6.29
N GLN A 91 0.32 -5.38 5.59
CA GLN A 91 0.86 -6.73 5.76
C GLN A 91 2.37 -6.73 5.62
N LYS A 92 3.06 -7.41 6.53
CA LYS A 92 4.51 -7.61 6.44
C LYS A 92 4.87 -8.45 5.21
N GLY A 93 6.11 -8.36 4.77
CA GLY A 93 6.63 -9.18 3.69
C GLY A 93 8.13 -9.01 3.52
N ILE A 94 8.68 -9.79 2.59
CA ILE A 94 10.04 -9.61 2.11
C ILE A 94 9.99 -8.65 0.94
N TYR A 95 10.68 -7.53 1.08
CA TYR A 95 10.87 -6.53 0.06
C TYR A 95 12.24 -6.72 -0.59
N GLN A 96 12.27 -6.73 -1.91
CA GLN A 96 13.51 -6.83 -2.68
C GLN A 96 13.50 -5.73 -3.74
N SER A 97 14.51 -4.86 -3.76
CA SER A 97 14.66 -3.84 -4.79
C SER A 97 16.12 -3.63 -5.18
N LYS A 98 16.32 -3.18 -6.42
CA LYS A 98 17.60 -2.72 -6.94
C LYS A 98 17.78 -1.25 -6.57
N ARG A 99 18.73 -0.95 -5.70
CA ARG A 99 19.08 0.40 -5.25
C ARG A 99 19.74 1.19 -6.38
N LYS A 100 19.87 2.52 -6.22
CA LYS A 100 20.54 3.39 -7.21
C LYS A 100 21.99 2.97 -7.50
N SER A 101 22.68 2.36 -6.52
CA SER A 101 24.02 1.78 -6.68
C SER A 101 24.06 0.55 -7.60
N GLY A 102 22.90 0.01 -7.99
CA GLY A 102 22.78 -1.24 -8.74
C GLY A 102 22.76 -2.49 -7.87
N LYS A 103 23.03 -2.38 -6.56
CA LYS A 103 22.95 -3.48 -5.60
C LYS A 103 21.50 -3.88 -5.36
N VAL A 104 21.25 -5.19 -5.33
CA VAL A 104 19.95 -5.75 -4.92
C VAL A 104 19.95 -5.89 -3.40
N VAL A 105 18.95 -5.29 -2.75
CA VAL A 105 18.72 -5.42 -1.32
C VAL A 105 17.52 -6.35 -1.12
N VAL A 106 17.61 -7.25 -0.14
CA VAL A 106 16.52 -8.11 0.32
C VAL A 106 16.35 -7.85 1.80
N GLU A 107 15.15 -7.45 2.20
CA GLU A 107 14.88 -6.94 3.53
C GLU A 107 13.43 -7.20 3.96
N ASP A 108 13.14 -6.96 5.24
CA ASP A 108 11.77 -6.85 5.70
C ASP A 108 11.13 -5.57 5.16
N GLY A 109 9.83 -5.65 4.91
CA GLY A 109 9.03 -4.52 4.49
C GLY A 109 7.55 -4.77 4.72
N ALA A 110 6.73 -3.93 4.09
CA ALA A 110 5.29 -4.02 4.15
C ALA A 110 4.64 -3.66 2.83
N GLN A 111 3.45 -4.23 2.62
CA GLN A 111 2.47 -3.70 1.70
C GLN A 111 1.36 -3.00 2.46
N VAL A 112 0.94 -1.84 1.97
CA VAL A 112 -0.23 -1.08 2.43
C VAL A 112 -1.23 -1.06 1.30
N ILE A 113 -2.42 -1.59 1.53
CA ILE A 113 -3.50 -1.70 0.57
C ILE A 113 -4.60 -0.72 0.94
N ILE A 114 -4.91 0.17 0.02
CA ILE A 114 -5.96 1.17 0.15
C ILE A 114 -7.02 0.85 -0.90
N ILE A 115 -8.27 0.73 -0.46
CA ILE A 115 -9.43 0.50 -1.34
C ILE A 115 -10.24 1.78 -1.35
N ASP A 116 -10.52 2.31 -2.54
CA ASP A 116 -11.38 3.48 -2.69
C ASP A 116 -12.85 3.07 -2.66
N ILE A 117 -13.45 3.20 -1.49
CA ILE A 117 -14.89 2.98 -1.29
C ILE A 117 -15.72 4.21 -1.68
N TRP A 118 -15.08 5.35 -1.95
CA TRP A 118 -15.74 6.65 -2.15
C TRP A 118 -15.93 7.02 -3.62
N LYS A 119 -15.53 6.15 -4.56
CA LYS A 119 -15.63 6.38 -6.02
C LYS A 119 -14.92 7.67 -6.46
N THR A 120 -13.79 7.93 -5.84
CA THR A 120 -12.90 9.05 -6.15
C THR A 120 -12.53 9.01 -7.63
N PRO A 121 -12.49 10.15 -8.35
CA PRO A 121 -11.96 10.19 -9.70
C PRO A 121 -10.53 9.64 -9.75
N LEU A 122 -10.23 8.79 -10.74
CA LEU A 122 -8.93 8.10 -10.84
C LEU A 122 -7.72 9.04 -10.66
N LYS A 123 -7.74 10.21 -11.30
CA LYS A 123 -6.64 11.17 -11.20
C LYS A 123 -6.44 11.72 -9.78
N GLU A 124 -7.54 11.98 -9.06
CA GLU A 124 -7.46 12.43 -7.67
C GLU A 124 -6.96 11.30 -6.76
N PHE A 125 -7.46 10.08 -6.95
CA PHE A 125 -6.97 8.90 -6.22
C PHE A 125 -5.48 8.66 -6.46
N GLU A 126 -5.03 8.72 -7.72
CA GLU A 126 -3.60 8.62 -8.07
C GLU A 126 -2.77 9.68 -7.35
N ASN A 127 -3.20 10.94 -7.36
CA ASN A 127 -2.50 12.03 -6.68
C ASN A 127 -2.42 11.80 -5.16
N GLU A 128 -3.50 11.30 -4.53
CA GLU A 128 -3.48 10.95 -3.10
C GLU A 128 -2.47 9.84 -2.78
N MET A 129 -2.37 8.83 -3.63
CA MET A 129 -1.47 7.70 -3.42
C MET A 129 -0.01 8.08 -3.68
N VAL A 130 0.25 8.96 -4.66
CA VAL A 130 1.58 9.54 -4.89
C VAL A 130 1.98 10.38 -3.68
N PHE A 131 1.12 11.27 -3.20
CA PHE A 131 1.41 12.08 -2.01
C PHE A 131 1.69 11.21 -0.78
N LEU A 132 0.89 10.16 -0.54
CA LEU A 132 1.15 9.23 0.55
C LEU A 132 2.52 8.56 0.41
N ALA A 133 2.89 8.13 -0.80
CA ALA A 133 4.19 7.51 -1.06
C ALA A 133 5.35 8.49 -0.87
N GLU A 134 5.20 9.76 -1.26
CA GLU A 134 6.19 10.82 -1.02
C GLU A 134 6.40 11.05 0.48
N VAL A 135 5.31 11.13 1.26
CA VAL A 135 5.39 11.28 2.72
C VAL A 135 6.06 10.07 3.35
N LEU A 136 5.73 8.85 2.90
CA LEU A 136 6.37 7.62 3.38
C LEU A 136 7.86 7.60 3.05
N ALA A 137 8.23 7.93 1.81
CA ALA A 137 9.62 7.99 1.38
C ALA A 137 10.42 9.00 2.21
N GLY A 138 9.87 10.19 2.44
CA GLY A 138 10.50 11.24 3.25
C GLY A 138 10.59 10.89 4.74
N LYS A 139 9.47 10.55 5.39
CA LYS A 139 9.43 10.29 6.85
C LYS A 139 10.23 9.04 7.23
N LEU A 140 10.15 7.98 6.42
CA LEU A 140 10.87 6.73 6.66
C LEU A 140 12.23 6.67 5.95
N LYS A 141 12.68 7.79 5.35
CA LYS A 141 13.97 7.91 4.64
C LYS A 141 14.21 6.75 3.65
N GLN A 142 13.16 6.33 2.96
CA GLN A 142 13.23 5.25 1.99
C GLN A 142 13.72 5.80 0.64
N GLU A 143 14.62 5.07 -0.01
CA GLU A 143 15.06 5.44 -1.36
C GLU A 143 13.93 5.33 -2.39
N GLU A 144 13.04 4.33 -2.21
CA GLU A 144 11.94 4.07 -3.11
C GLU A 144 10.74 3.52 -2.33
N VAL A 145 9.55 4.05 -2.62
CA VAL A 145 8.25 3.46 -2.30
C VAL A 145 7.56 3.13 -3.60
N VAL A 146 7.20 1.86 -3.80
CA VAL A 146 6.53 1.42 -5.03
C VAL A 146 5.03 1.56 -4.86
N VAL A 147 4.37 2.24 -5.79
CA VAL A 147 2.91 2.43 -5.83
C VAL A 147 2.35 1.69 -7.03
N GLU A 148 1.47 0.72 -6.77
CA GLU A 148 0.67 0.03 -7.77
C GLU A 148 -0.78 0.53 -7.69
N ILE A 149 -1.30 1.12 -8.76
CA ILE A 149 -2.71 1.54 -8.89
C ILE A 149 -3.47 0.47 -9.66
N GLN A 150 -4.61 0.05 -9.11
CA GLN A 150 -5.46 -1.00 -9.66
C GLN A 150 -6.88 -0.48 -9.89
N ALA A 151 -7.54 -0.99 -10.92
CA ALA A 151 -8.97 -0.81 -11.15
C ALA A 151 -9.61 -2.18 -11.39
N ASN A 152 -10.62 -2.52 -10.58
CA ASN A 152 -11.28 -3.83 -10.58
C ASN A 152 -10.29 -5.00 -10.42
N GLY A 153 -9.25 -4.80 -9.61
CA GLY A 153 -8.17 -5.77 -9.39
C GLY A 153 -7.17 -5.95 -10.53
N ILE A 154 -7.28 -5.14 -11.58
CA ILE A 154 -6.32 -5.13 -12.69
C ILE A 154 -5.35 -3.96 -12.49
N THR A 155 -4.06 -4.24 -12.51
CA THR A 155 -3.00 -3.22 -12.49
C THR A 155 -3.17 -2.25 -13.65
N ARG A 156 -3.22 -0.95 -13.34
CA ARG A 156 -3.29 0.13 -14.33
C ARG A 156 -1.96 0.85 -14.45
N LYS A 157 -1.26 1.01 -13.33
CA LYS A 157 -0.04 1.81 -13.24
C LYS A 157 0.83 1.31 -12.10
N THR A 158 2.13 1.24 -12.33
CA THR A 158 3.14 0.97 -11.30
C THR A 158 4.19 2.06 -11.37
N MET A 159 4.53 2.66 -10.23
CA MET A 159 5.44 3.80 -10.13
C MET A 159 6.38 3.59 -8.95
N GLY A 160 7.66 3.93 -9.11
CA GLY A 160 8.57 4.12 -7.99
C GLY A 160 8.58 5.59 -7.58
N ILE A 161 8.35 5.87 -6.31
CA ILE A 161 8.37 7.21 -5.72
C ILE A 161 9.61 7.32 -4.85
N TYR A 162 10.44 8.34 -5.08
CA TYR A 162 11.76 8.48 -4.48
C TYR A 162 11.77 9.68 -3.53
N ALA A 163 12.47 9.55 -2.40
CA ALA A 163 12.79 10.68 -1.51
C ALA A 163 13.91 11.56 -2.09
#